data_AF-R6WQW4-F1
#
_entry.id   AF-R6WQW4-F1
#
_cell.length_a   1.000
_cell.length_b   1.000
_cell.length_c   1.000
_cell.angle_alpha   90.00
_cell.angle_beta   90.00
_cell.angle_gamma   90.00
#
_symmetry.space_group_name_H-M   'P 1'
#
loop_
_entity.id
_entity.type
_entity.pdbx_description
1 polymer ?
#
loop_
_entity_poly.entity_id
_entity_poly.type
_entity_poly.pdbx_seq_one_letter_code
_entity_poly.pdbx_strand_id
1 'polypeptide(L)'
;MQKQISNLDKLTLSNDFLFKHVMLRKRICKHILEELLHTQIADITYLEAEQTIDVYPDSHGIRLDVKIADAANTHYNLEMQVKNPVNRATGKFLLPKRTRYYQAMLDTDMLQKGQDYDELSPTYIIFFCLFDFFQDSQRIYTFKKRCLENMNIELADEAVIMFLNTLGIKGDVSPDIQSLFDYINSNTINSNFTREVADTIVEIKNDKKVRDAYMTYEMRMKDLRDEAHAEGKAEGLAEGKAEGLAVKYTP
;
A
#
# COMPACT_ATOMS: atom_id res chain seq x y z
N MET A 1 -12.11 -29.57 -22.59
CA MET A 1 -12.67 -28.92 -21.38
C MET A 1 -12.24 -27.46 -21.37
N GLN A 2 -13.17 -26.51 -21.51
CA GLN A 2 -12.88 -25.11 -21.24
C GLN A 2 -12.66 -24.94 -19.73
N LYS A 3 -11.45 -24.54 -19.33
CA LYS A 3 -11.14 -24.23 -17.91
C LYS A 3 -12.01 -23.01 -17.55
N GLN A 4 -12.95 -23.19 -16.64
CA GLN A 4 -13.82 -22.11 -16.17
C GLN A 4 -12.91 -21.04 -15.54
N ILE A 5 -12.90 -19.83 -16.11
CA ILE A 5 -12.06 -18.72 -15.63
C ILE A 5 -12.58 -18.31 -14.25
N SER A 6 -11.77 -18.49 -13.21
CA SER A 6 -12.10 -18.08 -11.84
C SER A 6 -11.94 -16.57 -11.65
N ASN A 7 -12.52 -16.02 -10.58
CA ASN A 7 -12.34 -14.60 -10.26
C ASN A 7 -10.87 -14.24 -9.96
N LEU A 8 -10.09 -15.17 -9.41
CA LEU A 8 -8.64 -15.02 -9.24
C LEU A 8 -7.92 -14.81 -10.59
N ASP A 9 -8.34 -15.53 -11.63
CA ASP A 9 -7.65 -15.48 -12.92
C ASP A 9 -7.77 -14.09 -13.58
N LYS A 10 -8.79 -13.30 -13.21
CA LYS A 10 -9.04 -11.93 -13.70
C LYS A 10 -8.25 -10.85 -12.96
N LEU A 11 -7.64 -11.18 -11.82
CA LEU A 11 -6.93 -10.19 -11.02
C LEU A 11 -5.64 -9.72 -11.68
N THR A 12 -5.31 -8.45 -11.47
CA THR A 12 -4.07 -7.79 -11.91
C THR A 12 -3.16 -7.52 -10.70
N LEU A 13 -1.90 -7.12 -10.95
CA LEU A 13 -0.95 -6.81 -9.87
C LEU A 13 -1.46 -5.72 -8.91
N SER A 14 -2.26 -4.77 -9.39
CA SER A 14 -2.87 -3.72 -8.58
C SER A 14 -3.95 -4.21 -7.60
N ASN A 15 -4.36 -5.47 -7.69
CA ASN A 15 -5.24 -6.07 -6.69
C ASN A 15 -4.45 -6.39 -5.42
N ASP A 16 -4.96 -5.93 -4.28
CA ASP A 16 -4.42 -6.14 -2.94
C ASP A 16 -3.90 -7.58 -2.69
N PHE A 17 -4.70 -8.58 -3.02
CA PHE A 17 -4.35 -9.98 -2.79
C PHE A 17 -3.13 -10.41 -3.63
N LEU A 18 -3.10 -10.07 -4.92
CA LEU A 18 -1.97 -10.44 -5.79
C LEU A 18 -0.72 -9.62 -5.48
N PHE A 19 -0.88 -8.32 -5.22
CA PHE A 19 0.23 -7.44 -4.85
C PHE A 19 1.02 -8.04 -3.68
N LYS A 20 0.33 -8.39 -2.60
CA LYS A 20 0.90 -9.04 -1.42
C LYS A 20 1.68 -10.30 -1.79
N HIS A 21 1.06 -11.23 -2.51
CA HIS A 21 1.71 -12.50 -2.87
C HIS A 21 2.92 -12.33 -3.78
N VAL A 22 2.91 -11.33 -4.67
CA VAL A 22 4.05 -11.02 -5.54
C VAL A 22 5.19 -10.39 -4.74
N MET A 23 4.88 -9.44 -3.86
CA MET A 23 5.90 -8.78 -3.01
C MET A 23 6.50 -9.72 -1.97
N LEU A 24 5.81 -10.82 -1.61
CA LEU A 24 6.40 -11.92 -0.83
C LEU A 24 7.50 -12.70 -1.59
N ARG A 25 7.72 -12.46 -2.88
CA ARG A 25 8.86 -13.03 -3.62
C ARG A 25 10.09 -12.16 -3.39
N LYS A 26 10.99 -12.64 -2.51
CA LYS A 26 12.23 -11.95 -2.12
C LYS A 26 12.97 -11.34 -3.31
N ARG A 27 13.15 -12.08 -4.41
CA ARG A 27 13.89 -11.57 -5.58
C ARG A 27 13.23 -10.35 -6.21
N ILE A 28 11.92 -10.42 -6.49
CA ILE A 28 11.16 -9.31 -7.08
C ILE A 28 11.19 -8.11 -6.14
N CYS A 29 10.86 -8.33 -4.86
CA CYS A 29 10.76 -7.24 -3.91
C CYS A 29 12.11 -6.55 -3.66
N LYS A 30 13.17 -7.34 -3.50
CA LYS A 30 14.54 -6.83 -3.36
C LYS A 30 14.92 -5.99 -4.58
N HIS A 31 14.69 -6.51 -5.80
CA HIS A 31 15.01 -5.80 -7.04
C HIS A 31 14.30 -4.45 -7.11
N ILE A 32 13.00 -4.40 -6.78
CA ILE A 32 12.25 -3.13 -6.75
C ILE A 32 12.88 -2.13 -5.77
N LEU A 33 13.20 -2.56 -4.55
CA LEU A 33 13.81 -1.70 -3.54
C LEU A 33 15.19 -1.19 -3.97
N GLU A 34 16.04 -2.05 -4.54
CA GLU A 34 17.37 -1.67 -5.02
C GLU A 34 17.29 -0.64 -6.16
N GLU A 35 16.35 -0.81 -7.09
CA GLU A 35 16.10 0.10 -8.21
C GLU A 35 15.53 1.46 -7.75
N LEU A 36 14.65 1.47 -6.74
CA LEU A 36 14.05 2.69 -6.19
C LEU A 36 15.02 3.50 -5.31
N LEU A 37 15.86 2.81 -4.54
CA LEU A 37 16.73 3.42 -3.53
C LEU A 37 18.17 3.60 -4.02
N HIS A 38 18.48 3.10 -5.22
CA HIS A 38 19.82 3.12 -5.81
C HIS A 38 20.90 2.58 -4.86
N THR A 39 20.54 1.56 -4.08
CA THR A 39 21.37 0.97 -3.03
C THR A 39 21.26 -0.54 -3.11
N GLN A 40 22.39 -1.24 -2.94
CA GLN A 40 22.40 -2.70 -2.90
C GLN A 40 21.91 -3.21 -1.56
N ILE A 41 20.98 -4.16 -1.56
CA ILE A 41 20.48 -4.81 -0.36
C ILE A 41 21.16 -6.17 -0.27
N ALA A 42 21.76 -6.54 0.87
CA ALA A 42 22.43 -7.83 0.98
C ALA A 42 21.41 -8.98 0.88
N ASP A 43 20.43 -9.01 1.80
CA ASP A 43 19.33 -9.96 1.82
C ASP A 43 18.10 -9.34 2.51
N ILE A 44 16.92 -9.91 2.24
CA ILE A 44 15.69 -9.65 2.98
C ILE A 44 15.57 -10.69 4.09
N THR A 45 15.64 -10.24 5.35
CA THR A 45 15.63 -11.11 6.54
C THR A 45 14.22 -11.35 7.08
N TYR A 46 13.33 -10.38 6.91
CA TYR A 46 11.93 -10.46 7.30
C TYR A 46 11.00 -10.06 6.14
N LEU A 47 9.92 -10.80 5.94
CA LEU A 47 8.96 -10.54 4.87
C LEU A 47 7.57 -11.07 5.25
N GLU A 48 6.65 -10.15 5.54
CA GLU A 48 5.29 -10.47 5.98
C GLU A 48 4.26 -9.71 5.15
N ALA A 49 3.17 -10.39 4.79
CA ALA A 49 2.02 -9.79 4.14
C ALA A 49 0.86 -9.64 5.13
N GLU A 50 0.17 -8.51 5.06
CA GLU A 50 -1.00 -8.18 5.88
C GLU A 50 -0.71 -8.20 7.40
N GLN A 51 0.28 -7.42 7.83
CA GLN A 51 0.57 -7.28 9.26
C GLN A 51 -0.41 -6.30 9.90
N THR A 52 -1.13 -6.75 10.93
CA THR A 52 -1.92 -5.87 11.79
C THR A 52 -1.08 -5.44 12.99
N ILE A 53 -0.97 -4.13 13.19
CA ILE A 53 -0.27 -3.55 14.35
C ILE A 53 -1.32 -2.86 15.22
N ASP A 54 -1.58 -3.45 16.38
CA ASP A 54 -2.48 -2.96 17.42
C ASP A 54 -1.67 -2.65 18.68
N VAL A 55 -1.19 -1.41 18.81
CA VAL A 55 -0.26 -1.03 19.89
C VAL A 55 -0.98 -0.88 21.23
N TYR A 56 -2.17 -0.27 21.24
CA TYR A 56 -2.97 -0.05 22.44
C TYR A 56 -4.44 -0.44 22.22
N PRO A 57 -5.14 -0.97 23.25
CA PRO A 57 -6.54 -1.42 23.13
C PRO A 57 -7.51 -0.38 22.58
N ASP A 58 -7.28 0.91 22.87
CA ASP A 58 -8.14 2.03 22.45
C ASP A 58 -7.55 2.84 21.27
N SER A 59 -6.43 2.37 20.69
CA SER A 59 -5.80 3.04 19.55
C SER A 59 -6.33 2.50 18.22
N HIS A 60 -6.23 3.31 17.17
CA HIS A 60 -6.60 2.87 15.84
C HIS A 60 -5.50 1.92 15.31
N GLY A 61 -5.78 0.63 15.17
CA GLY A 61 -4.84 -0.30 14.55
C GLY A 61 -4.51 0.11 13.10
N ILE A 62 -3.35 -0.33 12.60
CA ILE A 62 -3.03 -0.27 11.17
C ILE A 62 -2.90 -1.67 10.60
N ARG A 63 -3.21 -1.80 9.32
CA ARG A 63 -2.98 -3.02 8.55
C ARG A 63 -2.08 -2.66 7.37
N LEU A 64 -0.86 -3.13 7.45
CA LEU A 64 0.17 -2.92 6.44
C LEU A 64 0.03 -3.96 5.35
N ASP A 65 0.14 -3.55 4.09
CA ASP A 65 0.02 -4.50 2.98
C ASP A 65 1.19 -5.48 2.99
N VAL A 66 2.43 -4.96 3.01
CA VAL A 66 3.66 -5.77 3.06
C VAL A 66 4.70 -5.05 3.91
N LYS A 67 5.18 -5.73 4.97
CA LYS A 67 6.30 -5.27 5.79
C LYS A 67 7.53 -6.14 5.58
N ILE A 68 8.68 -5.49 5.47
CA ILE A 68 9.95 -6.09 5.09
C ILE A 68 11.04 -5.53 5.99
N ALA A 69 11.99 -6.37 6.40
CA ALA A 69 13.25 -5.92 6.94
C ALA A 69 14.42 -6.55 6.16
N ASP A 70 15.47 -5.77 5.94
CA ASP A 70 16.70 -6.26 5.32
C ASP A 70 17.75 -6.71 6.35
N ALA A 71 18.90 -7.16 5.86
CA ALA A 71 20.02 -7.59 6.70
C ALA A 71 20.71 -6.44 7.47
N ALA A 72 20.49 -5.19 7.06
CA ALA A 72 20.93 -3.99 7.78
C ALA A 72 19.87 -3.48 8.78
N ASN A 73 18.80 -4.26 8.99
CA ASN A 73 17.65 -3.89 9.80
C ASN A 73 16.92 -2.64 9.30
N THR A 74 17.02 -2.29 8.02
CA THR A 74 16.15 -1.25 7.42
C THR A 74 14.78 -1.83 7.17
N HIS A 75 13.73 -1.10 7.56
CA HIS A 75 12.34 -1.53 7.42
C HIS A 75 11.66 -0.85 6.24
N TYR A 76 10.86 -1.62 5.50
CA TYR A 76 10.08 -1.15 4.36
C TYR A 76 8.62 -1.55 4.54
N ASN A 77 7.74 -0.59 4.31
CA ASN A 77 6.31 -0.83 4.13
C ASN A 77 5.91 -0.54 2.69
N LEU A 78 5.41 -1.54 1.96
CA LEU A 78 4.98 -1.42 0.57
C LEU A 78 3.46 -1.51 0.47
N GLU A 79 2.85 -0.51 -0.15
CA GLU A 79 1.40 -0.32 -0.16
C GLU A 79 0.87 -0.09 -1.58
N MET A 80 -0.21 -0.77 -1.96
CA MET A 80 -0.84 -0.57 -3.27
C MET A 80 -2.09 0.30 -3.15
N GLN A 81 -2.08 1.47 -3.80
CA GLN A 81 -3.17 2.44 -3.72
C GLN A 81 -3.84 2.67 -5.09
N VAL A 82 -4.98 2.00 -5.30
CA VAL A 82 -5.75 2.08 -6.56
C VAL A 82 -6.65 3.32 -6.63
N LYS A 83 -7.15 3.80 -5.48
CA LYS A 83 -8.05 4.96 -5.39
C LYS A 83 -7.45 6.02 -4.50
N ASN A 84 -7.79 7.29 -4.72
CA ASN A 84 -7.39 8.36 -3.80
C ASN A 84 -8.42 8.49 -2.66
N PRO A 85 -8.14 8.00 -1.44
CA PRO A 85 -9.14 7.93 -0.40
C PRO A 85 -9.36 9.30 0.25
N VAL A 86 -10.63 9.67 0.40
CA VAL A 86 -11.05 10.88 1.10
C VAL A 86 -11.87 10.54 2.33
N ASN A 87 -11.77 11.36 3.36
CA ASN A 87 -12.73 11.36 4.45
C ASN A 87 -14.08 11.89 3.90
N ARG A 88 -15.15 11.08 3.99
CA ARG A 88 -16.46 11.44 3.42
C ARG A 88 -17.08 12.69 4.04
N ALA A 89 -16.88 12.92 5.33
CA ALA A 89 -17.45 14.06 6.03
C ALA A 89 -16.73 15.38 5.73
N THR A 90 -15.40 15.35 5.55
CA THR A 90 -14.58 16.56 5.38
C THR A 90 -14.08 16.79 3.96
N GLY A 91 -14.22 15.79 3.07
CA GLY A 91 -13.67 15.80 1.71
C GLY A 91 -12.14 15.75 1.63
N LYS A 92 -11.44 15.68 2.77
CA LYS A 92 -9.97 15.74 2.81
C LYS A 92 -9.34 14.41 2.45
N PHE A 93 -8.27 14.46 1.65
CA PHE A 93 -7.46 13.30 1.34
C PHE A 93 -6.80 12.70 2.58
N LEU A 94 -6.77 11.37 2.64
CA LEU A 94 -6.30 10.64 3.82
C LEU A 94 -4.82 10.31 3.78
N LEU A 95 -4.21 10.17 2.59
CA LEU A 95 -2.83 9.66 2.47
C LEU A 95 -1.80 10.39 3.34
N PRO A 96 -1.73 11.73 3.36
CA PRO A 96 -0.68 12.42 4.13
C PRO A 96 -0.77 12.17 5.64
N LYS A 97 -1.99 12.04 6.18
CA LYS A 97 -2.18 11.72 7.60
C LYS A 97 -1.98 10.22 7.86
N ARG A 98 -2.36 9.37 6.90
CA ARG A 98 -2.14 7.92 6.97
C ARG A 98 -0.65 7.59 7.02
N THR A 99 0.17 8.21 6.19
CA THR A 99 1.62 7.98 6.20
C THR A 99 2.26 8.38 7.53
N ARG A 100 1.89 9.54 8.08
CA ARG A 100 2.35 9.97 9.42
C ARG A 100 1.95 8.96 10.50
N TYR A 101 0.72 8.47 10.45
CA TYR A 101 0.24 7.50 11.44
C TYR A 101 0.95 6.15 11.31
N TYR A 102 1.15 5.68 10.07
CA TYR A 102 1.90 4.45 9.79
C TYR A 102 3.34 4.55 10.30
N GLN A 103 4.02 5.68 10.08
CA GLN A 103 5.36 5.90 10.62
C GLN A 103 5.38 5.75 12.14
N ALA A 104 4.47 6.43 12.86
CA ALA A 104 4.44 6.35 14.32
C ALA A 104 4.20 4.92 14.86
N MET A 105 3.37 4.14 14.18
CA MET A 105 3.10 2.75 14.56
C MET A 105 4.28 1.83 14.25
N LEU A 106 4.95 2.02 13.11
CA LEU A 106 6.19 1.32 12.79
C LEU A 106 7.27 1.65 13.82
N ASP A 107 7.47 2.93 14.14
CA ASP A 107 8.44 3.36 15.15
C ASP A 107 8.18 2.71 16.52
N THR A 108 6.90 2.62 16.91
CA THR A 108 6.51 2.00 18.19
C THR A 108 6.70 0.48 18.19
N ASP A 109 6.46 -0.18 17.06
CA ASP A 109 6.69 -1.61 16.90
C ASP A 109 8.19 -1.96 16.92
N MET A 110 9.02 -1.08 16.35
CA MET A 110 10.47 -1.29 16.26
C MET A 110 11.22 -0.96 17.55
N LEU A 111 10.81 0.10 18.27
CA LEU A 111 11.54 0.56 19.46
C LEU A 111 10.85 0.11 20.75
N GLN A 112 11.41 -0.95 21.35
CA GLN A 112 10.88 -1.58 22.55
C GLN A 112 11.34 -0.89 23.83
N LYS A 113 10.63 -1.19 24.94
CA LYS A 113 10.93 -0.62 26.25
C LYS A 113 12.37 -0.91 26.67
N GLY A 114 13.13 0.16 26.92
CA GLY A 114 14.51 0.09 27.42
C GLY A 114 15.58 0.22 26.33
N GLN A 115 15.19 0.36 25.06
CA GLN A 115 16.10 0.70 23.96
C GLN A 115 16.32 2.22 23.86
N ASP A 116 17.50 2.59 23.37
CA ASP A 116 17.88 3.98 23.10
C ASP A 116 17.37 4.45 21.74
N TYR A 117 17.16 5.76 21.56
CA TYR A 117 16.55 6.30 20.34
C TYR A 117 17.40 6.10 19.07
N ASP A 118 18.71 5.89 19.20
CA ASP A 118 19.61 5.59 18.09
C ASP A 118 19.54 4.12 17.64
N GLU A 119 18.81 3.26 18.36
CA GLU A 119 18.45 1.91 17.92
C GLU A 119 17.23 1.90 16.97
N LEU A 120 16.52 3.04 16.83
CA LEU A 120 15.39 3.15 15.93
C LEU A 120 15.88 3.02 14.49
N SER A 121 15.34 2.02 13.78
CA SER A 121 15.87 1.63 12.49
C SER A 121 15.37 2.50 11.33
N PRO A 122 16.17 2.69 10.27
CA PRO A 122 15.73 3.40 9.07
C PRO A 122 14.45 2.80 8.50
N THR A 123 13.53 3.66 8.05
CA THR A 123 12.20 3.24 7.61
C THR A 123 11.80 3.90 6.31
N TYR A 124 11.25 3.10 5.40
CA TYR A 124 10.66 3.54 4.14
C TYR A 124 9.20 3.14 4.05
N ILE A 125 8.31 4.10 3.82
CA ILE A 125 6.91 3.83 3.48
C ILE A 125 6.69 4.18 2.01
N ILE A 126 6.44 3.17 1.18
CA ILE A 126 6.39 3.31 -0.28
C ILE A 126 4.99 2.95 -0.79
N PHE A 127 4.28 3.96 -1.29
CA PHE A 127 2.97 3.78 -1.93
C PHE A 127 3.10 3.68 -3.45
N PHE A 128 2.56 2.62 -4.04
CA PHE A 128 2.32 2.49 -5.47
C PHE A 128 0.94 3.05 -5.79
N CYS A 129 0.87 4.23 -6.41
CA CYS A 129 -0.37 4.94 -6.67
C CYS A 129 -0.75 4.88 -8.15
N LEU A 130 -1.96 4.37 -8.44
CA LEU A 130 -2.56 4.42 -9.79
C LEU A 130 -3.22 5.77 -10.11
N PHE A 131 -2.72 6.83 -9.48
CA PHE A 131 -3.16 8.22 -9.67
C PHE A 131 -2.04 9.16 -9.21
N ASP A 132 -2.06 10.37 -9.77
CA ASP A 132 -1.18 11.43 -9.34
C ASP A 132 -1.78 12.18 -8.14
N PHE A 133 -1.28 11.87 -6.94
CA PHE A 133 -1.76 12.49 -5.71
C PHE A 133 -1.43 13.98 -5.61
N PHE A 134 -0.25 14.38 -6.10
CA PHE A 134 0.27 15.75 -5.96
C PHE A 134 0.06 16.61 -7.20
N GLN A 135 -0.42 16.01 -8.30
CA GLN A 135 -0.76 16.68 -9.56
C GLN A 135 0.43 17.40 -10.20
N ASP A 136 1.64 16.89 -9.98
CA ASP A 136 2.86 17.42 -10.60
C ASP A 136 3.49 16.46 -11.62
N SER A 137 2.86 15.29 -11.83
CA SER A 137 3.24 14.30 -12.84
C SER A 137 4.64 13.72 -12.66
N GLN A 138 5.22 13.82 -11.47
CA GLN A 138 6.45 13.11 -11.13
C GLN A 138 6.14 11.63 -11.06
N ARG A 139 7.09 10.80 -11.53
CA ARG A 139 7.07 9.36 -11.36
C ARG A 139 7.27 8.95 -9.91
N ILE A 140 8.16 9.65 -9.20
CA ILE A 140 8.51 9.39 -7.81
C ILE A 140 8.46 10.71 -7.04
N TYR A 141 7.66 10.73 -5.97
CA TYR A 141 7.70 11.77 -4.96
C TYR A 141 8.35 11.21 -3.69
N THR A 142 9.54 11.70 -3.34
CA THR A 142 10.25 11.30 -2.12
C THR A 142 10.18 12.44 -1.10
N PHE A 143 9.70 12.14 0.09
CA PHE A 143 9.59 13.09 1.19
C PHE A 143 10.51 12.70 2.34
N LYS A 144 11.30 13.68 2.76
CA LYS A 144 12.12 13.69 3.96
C LYS A 144 11.90 15.00 4.70
N LYS A 145 12.15 15.04 6.02
CA LYS A 145 12.02 16.27 6.78
C LYS A 145 13.20 17.19 6.48
N ARG A 146 12.92 18.46 6.14
CA ARG A 146 13.94 19.48 5.84
C ARG A 146 13.69 20.76 6.63
N CYS A 147 14.77 21.47 6.91
CA CYS A 147 14.72 22.79 7.49
C CYS A 147 14.15 23.79 6.47
N LEU A 148 13.08 24.50 6.84
CA LEU A 148 12.41 25.43 5.92
C LEU A 148 13.23 26.71 5.71
N GLU A 149 13.99 27.11 6.72
CA GLU A 149 14.89 28.26 6.68
C GLU A 149 16.14 27.97 5.84
N ASN A 150 16.54 26.70 5.73
CA ASN A 150 17.67 26.27 4.91
C ASN A 150 17.40 24.88 4.31
N MET A 151 16.90 24.86 3.08
CA MET A 151 16.53 23.64 2.35
C MET A 151 17.71 22.69 2.05
N ASN A 152 18.95 23.11 2.31
CA ASN A 152 20.12 22.23 2.23
C ASN A 152 20.30 21.36 3.49
N ILE A 153 19.59 21.66 4.58
CA ILE A 153 19.63 20.91 5.83
C ILE A 153 18.46 19.91 5.85
N GLU A 154 18.80 18.64 5.81
CA GLU A 154 17.88 17.52 6.01
C GLU A 154 17.94 17.08 7.47
N LEU A 155 16.77 16.82 8.09
CA LEU A 155 16.73 16.18 9.39
C LEU A 155 17.04 14.70 9.17
N ALA A 156 18.16 14.24 9.72
CA ALA A 156 18.62 12.85 9.57
C ALA A 156 17.89 11.92 10.55
N ASP A 157 16.56 11.86 10.45
CA ASP A 157 15.71 10.97 11.26
C ASP A 157 15.42 9.61 10.57
N GLU A 158 16.08 9.37 9.42
CA GLU A 158 16.07 8.10 8.68
C GLU A 158 14.68 7.56 8.28
N ALA A 159 13.65 8.42 8.35
CA ALA A 159 12.29 8.13 7.94
C ALA A 159 12.00 8.75 6.56
N VAL A 160 11.62 7.91 5.60
CA VAL A 160 11.37 8.30 4.22
C VAL A 160 9.99 7.85 3.77
N ILE A 161 9.24 8.76 3.15
CA ILE A 161 7.95 8.43 2.54
C ILE A 161 8.06 8.62 1.03
N MET A 162 7.68 7.61 0.27
CA MET A 162 7.69 7.64 -1.19
C MET A 162 6.28 7.42 -1.74
N PHE A 163 5.91 8.20 -2.75
CA PHE A 163 4.75 7.95 -3.59
C PHE A 163 5.20 7.72 -5.02
N LEU A 164 5.02 6.51 -5.50
CA LEU A 164 5.29 6.09 -6.86
C LEU A 164 4.01 6.30 -7.66
N ASN A 165 3.98 7.35 -8.47
CA ASN A 165 2.86 7.64 -9.35
C ASN A 165 3.06 6.87 -10.65
N THR A 166 2.29 5.79 -10.84
CA THR A 166 2.43 4.93 -12.02
C THR A 166 2.01 5.63 -13.31
N LEU A 167 1.33 6.79 -13.23
CA LEU A 167 0.95 7.62 -14.37
C LEU A 167 1.94 8.77 -14.61
N GLY A 168 2.98 8.89 -13.81
CA GLY A 168 3.96 9.96 -13.87
C GLY A 168 4.77 9.94 -15.17
N ILE A 169 5.15 11.13 -15.63
CA ILE A 169 5.94 11.34 -16.86
C ILE A 169 7.22 12.16 -16.63
N LYS A 170 7.34 12.83 -15.47
CA LYS A 170 8.50 13.62 -15.06
C LYS A 170 9.39 12.83 -14.09
N GLY A 171 10.67 13.18 -14.07
CA GLY A 171 11.68 12.53 -13.25
C GLY A 171 12.16 11.22 -13.86
N ASP A 172 13.44 10.91 -13.68
CA ASP A 172 14.05 9.71 -14.21
C ASP A 172 13.78 8.52 -13.28
N VAL A 173 13.54 7.36 -13.89
CA VAL A 173 13.47 6.06 -13.20
C VAL A 173 14.20 5.05 -14.07
N SER A 174 14.62 3.93 -13.47
CA SER A 174 15.23 2.87 -14.25
C SER A 174 14.23 2.25 -15.24
N PRO A 175 14.72 1.62 -16.33
CA PRO A 175 13.86 0.92 -17.28
C PRO A 175 12.97 -0.13 -16.61
N ASP A 176 13.46 -0.80 -15.57
CA ASP A 176 12.70 -1.81 -14.85
C ASP A 176 11.55 -1.19 -14.04
N ILE A 177 11.79 -0.06 -13.34
CA ILE A 177 10.71 0.66 -12.64
C ILE A 177 9.68 1.24 -13.62
N GLN A 178 10.11 1.83 -14.74
CA GLN A 178 9.17 2.28 -15.77
C GLN A 178 8.34 1.10 -16.31
N SER A 179 8.98 -0.03 -16.60
CA SER A 179 8.27 -1.22 -17.08
C SER A 179 7.27 -1.74 -16.04
N LEU A 180 7.61 -1.69 -14.75
CA LEU A 180 6.71 -2.07 -13.66
C LEU A 180 5.48 -1.15 -13.62
N PHE A 181 5.65 0.16 -13.82
CA PHE A 181 4.52 1.09 -13.89
C PHE A 181 3.60 0.76 -15.07
N ASP A 182 4.16 0.50 -16.25
CA ASP A 182 3.39 0.09 -17.43
C ASP A 182 2.61 -1.20 -17.15
N TYR A 183 3.25 -2.17 -16.48
CA TYR A 183 2.64 -3.44 -16.10
C TYR A 183 1.51 -3.26 -15.09
N ILE A 184 1.68 -2.44 -14.05
CA ILE A 184 0.62 -2.15 -13.07
C ILE A 184 -0.61 -1.52 -13.74
N ASN A 185 -0.39 -0.59 -14.68
CA ASN A 185 -1.48 0.14 -15.33
C ASN A 185 -2.21 -0.68 -16.41
N SER A 186 -1.48 -1.52 -17.15
CA SER A 186 -2.00 -2.11 -18.40
C SER A 186 -1.69 -3.60 -18.61
N ASN A 187 -0.97 -4.24 -17.67
CA ASN A 187 -0.40 -5.58 -17.81
C ASN A 187 0.57 -5.73 -18.99
N THR A 188 1.14 -4.63 -19.48
CA THR A 188 2.11 -4.64 -20.58
C THR A 188 3.47 -5.14 -20.08
N ILE A 189 4.03 -6.15 -20.77
CA ILE A 189 5.34 -6.74 -20.46
C ILE A 189 6.37 -6.15 -21.41
N ASN A 190 7.23 -5.26 -20.88
CA ASN A 190 8.21 -4.49 -21.66
C ASN A 190 9.68 -4.82 -21.29
N SER A 191 9.90 -5.67 -20.30
CA SER A 191 11.24 -6.01 -19.78
C SER A 191 11.32 -7.46 -19.33
N ASN A 192 12.55 -7.95 -19.11
CA ASN A 192 12.76 -9.26 -18.47
C ASN A 192 12.22 -9.26 -17.04
N PHE A 193 12.35 -8.14 -16.32
CA PHE A 193 11.83 -7.99 -14.98
C PHE A 193 10.30 -8.10 -14.93
N THR A 194 9.57 -7.37 -15.79
CA THR A 194 8.10 -7.48 -15.86
C THR A 194 7.62 -8.83 -16.35
N ARG A 195 8.43 -9.54 -17.16
CA ARG A 195 8.16 -10.93 -17.52
C ARG A 195 8.24 -11.85 -16.30
N GLU A 196 9.28 -11.71 -15.48
CA GLU A 196 9.43 -12.46 -14.22
C GLU A 196 8.24 -12.20 -13.26
N VAL A 197 7.80 -10.95 -13.15
CA VAL A 197 6.60 -10.58 -12.37
C VAL A 197 5.35 -11.26 -12.94
N ALA A 198 5.17 -11.26 -14.26
CA ALA A 198 4.02 -11.88 -14.90
C ALA A 198 4.02 -13.40 -14.73
N ASP A 199 5.17 -14.06 -14.90
CA ASP A 199 5.33 -15.50 -14.70
C ASP A 199 5.04 -15.88 -13.24
N THR A 200 5.54 -15.08 -12.29
CA THR A 200 5.24 -15.23 -10.86
C THR A 200 3.73 -15.14 -10.58
N ILE A 201 3.02 -14.20 -11.20
CA ILE A 201 1.56 -14.10 -11.05
C ILE A 201 0.86 -15.35 -11.61
N VAL A 202 1.32 -15.87 -12.74
CA VAL A 202 0.79 -17.12 -13.31
C VAL A 202 1.01 -18.29 -12.35
N GLU A 203 2.19 -18.40 -11.74
CA GLU A 203 2.48 -19.40 -10.71
C GLU A 203 1.55 -19.27 -9.50
N ILE A 204 1.44 -18.07 -8.93
CA ILE A 204 0.56 -17.74 -7.79
C ILE A 204 -0.89 -18.13 -8.11
N LYS A 205 -1.39 -17.78 -9.29
CA LYS A 205 -2.76 -18.11 -9.71
C LYS A 205 -2.98 -19.61 -9.90
N ASN A 206 -1.95 -20.37 -10.24
CA ASN A 206 -2.05 -21.82 -10.42
C ASN A 206 -1.78 -22.63 -9.15
N ASP A 207 -1.26 -22.01 -8.09
CA ASP A 207 -1.07 -22.64 -6.79
C ASP A 207 -2.43 -22.96 -6.14
N LYS A 208 -2.65 -24.23 -5.80
CA LYS A 208 -3.89 -24.71 -5.19
C LYS A 208 -4.17 -24.05 -3.84
N LYS A 209 -3.16 -23.91 -2.97
CA LYS A 209 -3.32 -23.29 -1.66
C LYS A 209 -3.68 -21.82 -1.79
N VAL A 210 -3.07 -21.12 -2.75
CA VAL A 210 -3.42 -19.72 -3.04
C VAL A 210 -4.84 -19.61 -3.57
N ARG A 211 -5.28 -20.52 -4.45
CA ARG A 211 -6.68 -20.55 -4.92
C ARG A 211 -7.67 -20.76 -3.77
N ASP A 212 -7.40 -21.69 -2.86
CA ASP A 212 -8.24 -21.93 -1.68
C ASP A 212 -8.26 -20.72 -0.73
N ALA A 213 -7.09 -20.10 -0.49
CA ALA A 213 -6.98 -18.87 0.28
C ALA A 213 -7.74 -17.70 -0.36
N TYR A 214 -7.69 -17.59 -1.69
CA TYR A 214 -8.42 -16.55 -2.43
C TYR A 214 -9.94 -16.72 -2.32
N MET A 215 -10.46 -17.96 -2.37
CA MET A 215 -11.89 -18.20 -2.17
C MET A 215 -12.35 -17.73 -0.78
N THR A 216 -11.53 -17.99 0.25
CA THR A 216 -11.80 -17.53 1.63
C THR A 216 -11.76 -16.00 1.71
N TYR A 217 -10.74 -15.39 1.11
CA TYR A 217 -10.63 -13.93 1.00
C TYR A 217 -11.83 -13.31 0.28
N GLU A 218 -12.27 -13.88 -0.84
CA GLU A 218 -13.41 -13.39 -1.62
C GLU A 218 -14.72 -13.48 -0.85
N MET A 219 -14.97 -14.59 -0.12
CA MET A 219 -16.13 -14.72 0.75
C MET A 219 -16.13 -13.64 1.84
N ARG A 220 -15.00 -13.47 2.55
CA ARG A 220 -14.87 -12.43 3.59
C ARG A 220 -15.09 -11.03 3.03
N MET A 221 -14.53 -10.73 1.85
CA MET A 221 -14.72 -9.43 1.20
C MET A 221 -16.16 -9.20 0.73
N LYS A 222 -16.90 -10.26 0.40
CA LYS A 222 -18.31 -10.16 0.08
C LYS A 222 -19.14 -9.89 1.33
N ASP A 223 -18.90 -10.62 2.41
CA ASP A 223 -19.61 -10.44 3.68
C ASP A 223 -19.44 -9.00 4.20
N LEU A 224 -18.21 -8.48 4.21
CA LEU A 224 -17.92 -7.08 4.58
C LEU A 224 -18.63 -6.04 3.70
N ARG A 225 -18.84 -6.33 2.41
CA ARG A 225 -19.58 -5.44 1.51
C ARG A 225 -21.07 -5.49 1.77
N ASP A 226 -21.60 -6.68 2.03
CA ASP A 226 -23.02 -6.89 2.32
C ASP A 226 -23.39 -6.22 3.65
N GLU A 227 -22.53 -6.34 4.67
CA GLU A 227 -22.63 -5.62 5.95
C GLU A 227 -22.57 -4.10 5.75
N ALA A 228 -21.53 -3.57 5.09
CA ALA A 228 -21.40 -2.14 4.85
C ALA A 228 -22.57 -1.56 4.02
N HIS A 229 -23.13 -2.33 3.09
CA HIS A 229 -24.32 -1.93 2.34
C HIS A 229 -25.58 -1.94 3.21
N ALA A 230 -25.74 -2.92 4.08
CA ALA A 230 -26.86 -2.99 5.03
C ALA A 230 -26.83 -1.82 6.03
N GLU A 231 -25.66 -1.52 6.60
CA GLU A 231 -25.44 -0.38 7.49
C GLU A 231 -25.74 0.95 6.78
N GLY A 232 -25.15 1.18 5.60
CA GLY A 232 -25.41 2.41 4.84
C GLY A 232 -26.88 2.60 4.44
N LYS A 233 -27.59 1.50 4.15
CA LYS A 233 -29.05 1.55 3.90
C LYS A 233 -29.83 1.90 5.17
N ALA A 234 -29.45 1.35 6.32
CA ALA A 234 -30.08 1.65 7.60
C ALA A 234 -29.86 3.10 8.02
N GLU A 235 -28.63 3.63 7.88
CA GLU A 235 -28.29 5.03 8.11
C GLU A 235 -29.09 5.96 7.22
N GLY A 236 -29.12 5.72 5.90
CA GLY A 236 -29.89 6.55 4.97
C GLY A 236 -31.41 6.55 5.23
N LEU A 237 -31.95 5.42 5.70
CA LEU A 237 -33.35 5.34 6.15
C LEU A 237 -33.60 6.14 7.43
N ALA A 238 -32.64 6.15 8.36
CA ALA A 238 -32.73 6.91 9.60
C ALA A 238 -32.63 8.42 9.33
N GLU A 239 -31.67 8.85 8.52
CA GLU A 239 -31.51 10.24 8.08
C GLU A 239 -32.76 10.74 7.35
N GLY A 240 -33.26 9.99 6.37
CA GLY A 240 -34.48 10.37 5.63
C GLY A 240 -35.73 10.48 6.51
N LYS A 241 -35.85 9.65 7.56
CA LYS A 241 -36.92 9.80 8.56
C LYS A 241 -36.73 11.05 9.43
N ALA A 242 -35.51 11.35 9.84
CA ALA A 242 -35.20 12.54 10.63
C ALA A 242 -35.47 13.83 9.84
N GLU A 243 -35.04 13.90 8.58
CA GLU A 243 -35.32 15.02 7.68
C GLU A 243 -36.82 15.17 7.39
N GLY A 244 -37.53 14.07 7.11
CA GLY A 244 -38.97 14.08 6.89
C GLY A 244 -39.79 14.53 8.11
N LEU A 245 -39.29 14.26 9.33
CA LEU A 245 -39.86 14.79 10.57
C LEU A 245 -39.52 16.28 10.75
N ALA A 246 -38.28 16.70 10.48
CA ALA A 246 -37.88 18.11 10.57
C ALA A 246 -38.69 19.02 9.64
N VAL A 247 -38.95 18.59 8.40
CA VAL A 247 -39.77 19.33 7.42
C VAL A 247 -41.24 19.46 7.84
N LYS A 248 -41.78 18.50 8.61
CA LYS A 248 -43.16 18.57 9.13
C LYS A 248 -43.35 19.55 10.30
N TYR A 249 -42.27 20.02 10.93
CA TYR A 249 -42.31 20.91 12.10
C TYR A 249 -41.68 22.29 11.86
N THR A 250 -41.30 22.61 10.62
CA THR A 250 -40.97 23.98 10.20
C THR A 250 -42.25 24.73 9.79
N PRO A 251 -42.60 25.86 10.46
CA PRO A 251 -43.79 26.66 10.15
C PRO A 251 -43.70 27.40 8.80
#